data_AF-A0A8C2UWI1-F1
#
_entry.id   AF-A0A8C2UWI1-F1
#
_cell.length_a   1.000
_cell.length_b   1.000
_cell.length_c   1.000
_cell.angle_alpha   90.00
_cell.angle_beta   90.00
_cell.angle_gamma   90.00
#
_symmetry.space_group_name_H-M   'P 1'
#
loop_
_entity.id
_entity.type
_entity.pdbx_description
1 polymer ?
#
loop_
_entity_poly.entity_id
_entity_poly.type
_entity_poly.pdbx_seq_one_letter_code
_entity_poly.pdbx_strand_id
1 'polypeptide(L)'
;MQIKTTLKFHLGQLFNMEAEVDKLELMFQKADSDLDYIQYRLEYEIKTNHPDSAGEKNPVTLLKELSAIKSRYQSLCARFKPVAIEQKETKSRICTTLNKTMTMIQELQKQTDVELSPLTEEEKTGIEKLKSHIPHL
;
A
#
# COMPACT_ATOMS: atom_id res chain seq x y z
N MET A 1 30.48 -32.37 67.28
CA MET A 1 31.07 -31.09 66.86
C MET A 1 30.71 -30.71 65.42
N GLN A 2 30.85 -31.63 64.45
CA GLN A 2 30.56 -31.39 63.02
C GLN A 2 29.14 -30.87 62.70
N ILE A 3 28.07 -31.50 63.23
CA ILE A 3 26.68 -31.11 62.93
C ILE A 3 26.37 -29.65 63.30
N LYS A 4 26.90 -29.16 64.43
CA LYS A 4 26.69 -27.78 64.89
C LYS A 4 27.36 -26.75 63.96
N THR A 5 28.51 -27.10 63.40
CA THR A 5 29.22 -26.26 62.42
C THR A 5 28.48 -26.22 61.09
N THR A 6 27.99 -27.36 60.61
CA THR A 6 27.22 -27.46 59.36
C THR A 6 25.91 -26.67 59.43
N LEU A 7 25.18 -26.76 60.55
CA LEU A 7 23.95 -25.98 60.76
C LEU A 7 24.23 -24.46 60.79
N LYS A 8 25.30 -24.04 61.46
CA LYS A 8 25.70 -22.63 61.51
C LYS A 8 26.07 -22.08 60.12
N PHE A 9 26.70 -22.90 59.28
CA PHE A 9 27.03 -22.53 57.91
C PHE A 9 25.78 -22.32 57.03
N HIS A 10 24.85 -23.29 57.02
CA HIS A 10 23.62 -23.18 56.23
C HIS A 10 22.70 -22.05 56.72
N LEU A 11 22.62 -21.84 58.04
CA LEU A 11 21.86 -20.72 58.60
C LEU A 11 22.46 -19.37 58.16
N GLY A 12 23.79 -19.24 58.14
CA GLY A 12 24.47 -18.05 57.62
C GLY A 12 24.25 -17.83 56.11
N GLN A 13 24.15 -18.90 55.32
CA GLN A 13 23.80 -18.79 53.89
C GLN A 13 22.37 -18.31 53.67
N LEU A 14 21.40 -18.79 54.46
CA LEU A 14 20.00 -18.34 54.39
C LEU A 14 19.86 -16.85 54.71
N PHE A 15 20.49 -16.37 55.79
CA PHE A 15 20.50 -14.94 56.14
C PHE A 15 21.17 -14.06 55.06
N ASN A 16 22.24 -14.55 54.43
CA ASN A 16 22.88 -13.83 53.33
C ASN A 16 22.01 -13.77 52.07
N MET A 17 21.25 -14.84 51.78
CA MET A 17 20.34 -14.88 50.65
C MET A 17 19.16 -13.92 50.85
N GLU A 18 18.58 -13.89 52.05
CA GLU A 18 17.50 -12.95 52.42
C GLU A 18 17.94 -11.50 52.20
N ALA A 19 19.12 -11.12 52.71
CA ALA A 19 19.66 -9.77 52.52
C ALA A 19 19.91 -9.39 51.04
N GLU A 20 20.39 -10.33 50.21
CA GLU A 20 20.57 -10.07 48.77
C GLU A 20 19.24 -10.02 48.02
N VAL A 21 18.23 -10.78 48.45
CA VAL A 21 16.86 -10.69 47.89
C VAL A 21 16.22 -9.35 48.24
N ASP A 22 16.29 -8.90 49.50
CA ASP A 22 15.77 -7.59 49.92
C ASP A 22 16.43 -6.45 49.14
N LYS A 23 17.74 -6.55 48.92
CA LYS A 23 18.49 -5.60 48.11
C LYS A 23 18.05 -5.62 46.64
N LEU A 24 17.80 -6.81 46.09
CA LEU A 24 17.28 -6.96 44.73
C LEU A 24 15.87 -6.38 44.59
N GLU A 25 15.00 -6.63 45.56
CA GLU A 25 13.66 -6.03 45.62
C GLU A 25 13.74 -4.50 45.65
N LEU A 26 14.59 -3.94 46.50
CA LEU A 26 14.80 -2.49 46.56
C LEU A 26 15.32 -1.92 45.23
N MET A 27 16.22 -2.64 44.54
CA MET A 27 16.69 -2.25 43.22
C MET A 27 15.55 -2.24 42.18
N PHE A 28 14.64 -3.23 42.22
CA PHE A 28 13.47 -3.25 41.35
C PHE A 28 12.48 -2.13 41.68
N GLN A 29 12.16 -1.92 42.96
CA GLN A 29 11.27 -0.82 43.38
C GLN A 29 11.79 0.55 42.95
N LYS A 30 13.11 0.76 43.06
CA LYS A 30 13.76 1.98 42.57
C LYS A 30 13.69 2.07 41.04
N ALA A 31 13.99 0.99 40.33
CA ALA A 31 13.95 0.98 38.87
C ALA A 31 12.53 1.28 38.35
N ASP A 32 11.50 0.71 38.96
CA ASP A 32 10.10 0.99 38.63
C ASP A 32 9.75 2.46 38.88
N SER A 33 10.14 3.00 40.05
CA SER A 33 9.90 4.42 40.39
C SER A 33 10.66 5.37 39.45
N ASP A 34 11.87 5.02 39.04
CA ASP A 34 12.66 5.80 38.08
C ASP A 34 11.96 5.81 36.70
N LEU A 35 11.40 4.68 36.25
CA LEU A 35 10.63 4.59 35.00
C LEU A 35 9.34 5.43 35.05
N ASP A 36 8.60 5.36 36.16
CA ASP A 36 7.40 6.17 36.37
C ASP A 36 7.71 7.67 36.32
N TYR A 37 8.82 8.09 36.93
CA TYR A 37 9.26 9.48 36.90
C TYR A 37 9.63 9.94 35.48
N ILE A 38 10.32 9.09 34.71
CA ILE A 38 10.64 9.38 33.30
C ILE A 38 9.34 9.53 32.49
N GLN A 39 8.39 8.62 32.65
CA GLN A 39 7.09 8.72 31.96
C GLN A 39 6.36 10.02 32.33
N TYR A 40 6.26 10.33 33.62
CA TYR A 40 5.62 11.55 34.10
C TYR A 40 6.23 12.81 33.48
N ARG A 41 7.56 12.90 33.45
CA ARG A 41 8.27 14.04 32.86
C ARG A 41 7.99 14.16 31.36
N LEU A 42 8.04 13.05 30.62
CA LEU A 42 7.76 13.05 29.19
C LEU A 42 6.32 13.49 28.90
N GLU A 43 5.35 12.96 29.64
CA GLU A 43 3.95 13.35 29.49
C GLU A 43 3.75 14.85 29.77
N TYR A 44 4.38 15.38 30.81
CA TYR A 44 4.34 16.78 31.14
C TYR A 44 4.93 17.63 30.00
N GLU A 45 6.16 17.32 29.56
CA GLU A 45 6.85 18.04 28.49
C GLU A 45 6.07 17.99 27.17
N ILE A 46 5.48 16.85 26.81
CA ILE A 46 4.64 16.72 25.61
C ILE A 46 3.39 17.60 25.71
N LYS A 47 2.71 17.59 26.86
CA LYS A 47 1.50 18.39 27.10
C LYS A 47 1.79 19.89 27.12
N THR A 48 2.94 20.32 27.63
CA THR A 48 3.28 21.75 27.76
C THR A 48 3.91 22.35 26.51
N ASN A 49 4.70 21.59 25.75
CA ASN A 49 5.42 22.11 24.58
C ASN A 49 4.60 22.12 23.29
N HIS A 50 3.40 21.54 23.28
CA HIS A 50 2.46 21.61 22.17
C HIS A 50 1.19 22.37 22.58
N PRO A 51 1.19 23.71 22.57
CA PRO A 51 -0.08 24.44 22.54
C PRO A 51 -0.73 24.08 21.21
N ASP A 52 -1.86 23.37 21.25
CA ASP A 52 -2.65 22.89 20.10
C ASP A 52 -1.91 22.96 18.77
N SER A 53 -1.30 21.84 18.35
CA SER A 53 -0.67 21.69 17.03
C SER A 53 -1.72 21.81 15.94
N ALA A 54 -2.18 23.04 15.70
CA ALA A 54 -3.20 23.40 14.75
C ALA A 54 -2.59 23.30 13.34
N GLY A 55 -2.37 22.07 12.88
CA GLY A 55 -1.86 21.82 11.53
C GLY A 55 -1.20 20.45 11.36
N GLU A 56 -0.46 19.95 12.35
CA GLU A 56 0.24 18.67 12.23
C GLU A 56 -0.69 17.50 12.58
N LYS A 57 -0.94 16.65 11.58
CA LYS A 57 -1.75 15.44 11.76
C LYS A 57 -0.99 14.43 12.61
N ASN A 58 -1.67 13.86 13.60
CA ASN A 58 -1.16 12.74 14.39
C ASN A 58 -0.69 11.59 13.46
N PRO A 59 0.51 10.99 13.69
CA PRO A 59 1.04 9.88 12.89
C PRO A 59 0.08 8.70 12.73
N VAL A 60 -0.72 8.39 13.75
CA VAL A 60 -1.74 7.32 13.70
C VAL A 60 -2.82 7.64 12.67
N THR A 61 -3.23 8.90 12.57
CA THR A 61 -4.19 9.36 11.57
C THR A 61 -3.57 9.32 10.17
N LEU A 62 -2.33 9.78 10.03
CA LEU A 62 -1.59 9.72 8.76
C LEU A 62 -1.47 8.29 8.22
N LEU A 63 -1.17 7.31 9.08
CA LEU A 63 -1.09 5.91 8.69
C LEU A 63 -2.43 5.36 8.16
N LYS A 64 -3.55 5.75 8.80
CA LYS A 64 -4.89 5.38 8.34
C LYS A 64 -5.22 5.99 6.98
N GLU A 65 -4.92 7.28 6.79
CA GLU A 65 -5.13 7.97 5.51
C GLU A 65 -4.30 7.34 4.39
N LEU A 66 -3.03 7.04 4.65
CA LEU A 66 -2.12 6.43 3.68
C LEU A 66 -2.59 5.04 3.25
N SER A 67 -3.09 4.25 4.20
CA SER A 67 -3.70 2.94 3.91
C SER A 67 -4.95 3.08 3.01
N ALA A 68 -5.82 4.04 3.30
CA ALA A 68 -7.00 4.31 2.48
C ALA A 68 -6.64 4.76 1.06
N ILE A 69 -5.64 5.63 0.90
CA ILE A 69 -5.13 6.06 -0.41
C ILE A 69 -4.58 4.88 -1.20
N LYS A 70 -3.75 4.04 -0.56
CA LYS A 70 -3.17 2.84 -1.18
C LYS A 70 -4.26 1.89 -1.68
N SER A 71 -5.28 1.63 -0.86
CA SER A 71 -6.43 0.78 -1.23
C SER A 71 -7.20 1.34 -2.43
N ARG A 72 -7.50 2.65 -2.42
CA ARG A 72 -8.19 3.32 -3.54
C ARG A 72 -7.41 3.23 -4.84
N TYR A 73 -6.09 3.45 -4.78
CA TYR A 73 -5.22 3.33 -5.94
C TYR A 73 -5.22 1.91 -6.51
N GLN A 74 -5.06 0.89 -5.65
CA GLN A 74 -5.09 -0.51 -6.07
C GLN A 74 -6.42 -0.89 -6.72
N SER A 75 -7.55 -0.46 -6.13
CA SER A 75 -8.89 -0.68 -6.69
C SER A 75 -9.04 0.00 -8.05
N LEU A 76 -8.57 1.25 -8.19
CA LEU A 76 -8.60 1.96 -9.47
C LEU A 76 -7.77 1.24 -10.54
N CYS A 77 -6.56 0.78 -10.20
CA CYS A 77 -5.73 -0.01 -11.10
C CYS A 77 -6.41 -1.32 -11.52
N ALA A 78 -7.01 -2.04 -10.57
CA ALA A 78 -7.74 -3.29 -10.85
C ALA A 78 -8.93 -3.06 -11.79
N ARG A 79 -9.65 -1.95 -11.65
CA ARG A 79 -10.75 -1.56 -12.54
C ARG A 79 -10.27 -1.10 -13.92
N PHE A 80 -9.16 -0.37 -13.98
CA PHE A 80 -8.66 0.20 -15.23
C PHE A 80 -8.07 -0.85 -16.17
N LYS A 81 -7.35 -1.85 -15.64
CA LYS A 81 -6.72 -2.92 -16.42
C LYS A 81 -7.67 -3.62 -17.42
N PRO A 82 -8.83 -4.18 -17.01
CA PRO A 82 -9.74 -4.83 -17.95
C PRO A 82 -10.36 -3.85 -18.96
N VAL A 83 -10.65 -2.60 -18.56
CA VAL A 83 -11.18 -1.58 -19.47
C VAL A 83 -10.18 -1.27 -20.60
N ALA A 84 -8.90 -1.14 -20.28
CA ALA A 84 -7.87 -0.92 -21.29
C ALA A 84 -7.76 -2.09 -22.28
N ILE A 85 -7.89 -3.33 -21.79
CA ILE A 85 -7.92 -4.54 -22.62
C ILE A 85 -9.15 -4.52 -23.54
N GLU A 86 -10.34 -4.30 -22.97
CA GLU A 86 -11.60 -4.28 -23.71
C GLU A 86 -11.64 -3.18 -24.77
N GLN A 87 -11.11 -1.99 -24.47
CA GLN A 87 -10.97 -0.92 -25.45
C GLN A 87 -10.08 -1.33 -26.63
N LYS A 88 -8.94 -1.98 -26.34
CA LYS A 88 -8.04 -2.49 -27.38
C LYS A 88 -8.73 -3.55 -28.24
N GLU A 89 -9.41 -4.52 -27.61
CA GLU A 89 -10.14 -5.57 -28.32
C GLU A 89 -11.28 -5.01 -29.17
N THR A 90 -12.08 -4.09 -28.61
CA THR A 90 -13.19 -3.47 -29.32
C THR A 90 -12.71 -2.71 -30.54
N LYS A 91 -11.65 -1.90 -30.40
CA LYS A 91 -11.05 -1.18 -31.53
C LYS A 91 -10.51 -2.12 -32.60
N SER A 92 -9.85 -3.21 -32.20
CA SER A 92 -9.37 -4.25 -33.12
C SER A 92 -10.53 -4.88 -33.89
N ARG A 93 -11.61 -5.29 -33.20
CA ARG A 93 -12.81 -5.88 -33.82
C ARG A 93 -13.49 -4.92 -34.81
N ILE A 94 -13.62 -3.64 -34.46
CA ILE A 94 -14.16 -2.62 -35.35
C ILE A 94 -13.31 -2.50 -36.61
N CYS A 95 -11.98 -2.40 -36.47
CA CYS A 95 -11.06 -2.29 -37.61
C CYS A 95 -11.15 -3.53 -38.51
N THR A 96 -11.13 -4.73 -37.94
CA THR A 96 -11.27 -5.99 -38.71
C THR A 96 -12.61 -6.04 -39.46
N THR A 97 -13.71 -5.63 -38.82
CA THR A 97 -15.04 -5.65 -39.43
C THR A 97 -15.12 -4.63 -40.57
N LEU A 98 -14.66 -3.40 -40.36
CA LEU A 98 -14.61 -2.36 -41.38
C LEU A 98 -13.79 -2.80 -42.60
N ASN A 99 -12.60 -3.38 -42.38
CA ASN A 99 -11.77 -3.88 -43.49
C ASN A 99 -12.48 -4.98 -44.29
N LYS A 100 -13.14 -5.94 -43.62
CA LYS A 100 -13.90 -6.99 -44.31
C LYS A 100 -15.05 -6.41 -45.14
N THR A 101 -15.83 -5.49 -44.56
CA THR A 101 -16.93 -4.81 -45.26
C THR A 101 -16.42 -4.02 -46.46
N MET A 102 -15.31 -3.30 -46.31
CA MET A 102 -14.66 -2.58 -47.41
C MET A 102 -14.27 -3.52 -48.56
N THR A 103 -13.65 -4.66 -48.25
CA THR A 103 -13.28 -5.67 -49.26
C THR A 103 -14.52 -6.23 -49.96
N MET A 104 -15.58 -6.58 -49.22
CA MET A 104 -16.83 -7.09 -49.82
C MET A 104 -17.47 -6.06 -50.76
N ILE A 105 -17.51 -4.78 -50.35
CA ILE A 105 -18.04 -3.69 -51.19
C ILE A 105 -17.22 -3.57 -52.48
N GLN A 106 -15.89 -3.62 -52.39
CA GLN A 106 -15.01 -3.56 -53.57
C GLN A 106 -15.20 -4.74 -54.51
N GLU A 107 -15.44 -5.94 -53.98
CA GLU A 107 -15.73 -7.13 -54.79
C GLU A 107 -17.07 -7.00 -55.54
N LEU A 108 -18.13 -6.54 -54.84
CA LEU A 108 -19.44 -6.30 -55.46
C LEU A 108 -19.37 -5.20 -56.53
N GLN A 109 -18.64 -4.12 -56.29
CA GLN A 109 -18.44 -3.05 -57.29
C GLN A 109 -17.86 -3.59 -58.59
N LYS A 110 -16.80 -4.41 -58.51
CA LYS A 110 -16.17 -5.06 -59.68
C LYS A 110 -17.15 -5.92 -60.46
N GLN A 111 -18.14 -6.53 -59.81
CA GLN A 111 -19.15 -7.36 -60.46
C GLN A 111 -20.25 -6.55 -61.15
N THR A 112 -20.49 -5.31 -60.72
CA THR A 112 -21.66 -4.52 -61.15
C THR A 112 -21.29 -3.34 -62.07
N ASP A 113 -20.00 -3.14 -62.37
CA ASP A 113 -19.45 -2.06 -63.20
C ASP A 113 -19.86 -0.64 -62.74
N VAL A 114 -20.09 -0.50 -61.42
CA VAL A 114 -20.43 0.77 -60.77
C VAL A 114 -19.15 1.44 -60.27
N GLU A 115 -18.75 2.54 -60.90
CA GLU A 115 -17.68 3.42 -60.40
C GLU A 115 -18.17 4.25 -59.21
N LEU A 116 -17.36 4.29 -58.14
CA LEU A 116 -17.59 5.14 -56.98
C LEU A 116 -16.45 6.14 -56.83
N SER A 117 -16.79 7.34 -56.35
CA SER A 117 -15.80 8.39 -56.07
C SER A 117 -14.73 7.91 -55.09
N PRO A 118 -13.46 8.30 -55.27
CA PRO A 118 -12.39 7.99 -54.33
C PRO A 118 -12.74 8.44 -52.92
N LEU A 119 -12.25 7.67 -51.94
CA LEU A 119 -12.36 8.00 -50.53
C LEU A 119 -11.85 9.43 -50.26
N THR A 120 -12.62 10.21 -49.50
CA THR A 120 -12.26 11.57 -49.13
C THR A 120 -11.05 11.58 -48.19
N GLU A 121 -10.36 12.72 -48.09
CA GLU A 121 -9.17 12.84 -47.23
C GLU A 121 -9.51 12.65 -45.74
N GLU A 122 -10.70 13.04 -45.30
CA GLU A 122 -11.17 12.81 -43.93
C GLU A 122 -11.36 11.32 -43.62
N GLU A 123 -11.91 10.57 -44.58
CA GLU A 123 -12.10 9.13 -44.45
C GLU A 123 -10.75 8.36 -44.46
N LYS A 124 -9.82 8.76 -45.33
CA LYS A 124 -8.44 8.20 -45.34
C LYS A 124 -7.74 8.44 -44.01
N THR A 125 -7.83 9.67 -43.50
CA THR A 125 -7.25 10.06 -42.21
C THR A 125 -7.90 9.29 -41.05
N GLY A 126 -9.21 9.05 -41.11
CA GLY A 126 -9.94 8.24 -40.13
C GLY A 126 -9.44 6.80 -40.06
N ILE A 127 -9.16 6.18 -41.22
CA ILE A 127 -8.60 4.83 -41.32
C ILE A 127 -7.18 4.76 -40.75
N GLU A 128 -6.31 5.72 -41.11
CA GLU A 128 -4.94 5.83 -40.59
C GLU A 128 -4.90 5.97 -39.06
N LYS A 129 -5.79 6.80 -38.50
CA LYS A 129 -5.91 6.99 -37.04
C LYS A 129 -6.47 5.75 -36.34
N LEU A 130 -7.29 4.96 -37.04
CA LEU A 130 -7.78 3.68 -36.54
C LEU A 130 -6.66 2.62 -36.53
N LYS A 131 -5.85 2.55 -37.59
CA LYS A 131 -4.74 1.59 -37.77
C LYS A 131 -3.54 1.87 -36.85
N SER A 132 -3.10 3.13 -36.72
CA SER A 132 -1.92 3.53 -35.93
C SER A 132 -1.99 3.19 -34.43
N HIS A 133 -3.18 2.92 -33.91
CA HIS A 133 -3.42 2.61 -32.51
C HIS A 133 -3.69 1.12 -32.26
N ILE A 134 -3.53 0.27 -33.28
CA ILE A 134 -3.52 -1.18 -33.14
C ILE A 134 -2.04 -1.59 -33.20
N PRO A 135 -1.39 -1.95 -32.07
CA PRO A 135 0.06 -2.15 -32.06
C PRO A 135 0.54 -3.36 -32.89
N HIS A 136 -0.37 -4.23 -33.36
CA HIS A 136 -0.02 -5.37 -34.20
C HIS A 136 -1.19 -5.71 -35.12
N LEU A 137 -0.96 -5.60 -36.43
CA LEU A 137 -1.30 -6.70 -37.32
C LEU A 137 -0.12 -7.68 -37.30
#